data_AF-I0FCJ4-F1
#
_entry.id   AF-I0FCJ4-F1
#
_cell.length_a   1.000
_cell.length_b   1.000
_cell.length_c   1.000
_cell.angle_alpha   90.00
_cell.angle_beta   90.00
_cell.angle_gamma   90.00
#
_symmetry.space_group_name_H-M   'P 1'
#
loop_
_entity.id
_entity.type
_entity.pdbx_description
1 polymer ?
#
loop_
_entity_poly.entity_id
_entity_poly.type
_entity_poly.pdbx_seq_one_letter_code
_entity_poly.pdbx_strand_id
1 'polypeptide(L)'
;MVVIGISTGGPAALKIILSEISKNFPIPIVIVQHMPKGFTTEFANNLNKICNLTVKETKNNEILQKGCIYISSGGYHTKINKINDNYQIEVFDAENVNGHKPSIGVLFKSISENVKEKVIALIMTGMGNDGSREIGDIKKAGGVTIAQDEKSSVVFGMPKNCNRRK
;
A
#
# COMPACT_ATOMS: atom_id res chain seq x y z
N MET A 1 5.24 7.27 7.68
CA MET A 1 3.95 6.81 7.09
C MET A 1 3.92 5.29 7.05
N VAL A 2 2.76 4.69 6.75
CA VAL A 2 2.63 3.25 6.49
C VAL A 2 2.28 3.03 5.02
N VAL A 3 2.92 2.05 4.38
CA VAL A 3 2.54 1.58 3.04
C VAL A 3 2.24 0.10 3.03
N ILE A 4 1.19 -0.33 2.32
CA ILE A 4 0.72 -1.71 2.31
C ILE A 4 0.54 -2.19 0.87
N GLY A 5 1.11 -3.34 0.54
CA GLY A 5 0.89 -4.06 -0.71
C GLY A 5 0.16 -5.37 -0.47
N ILE A 6 -0.97 -5.58 -1.14
CA ILE A 6 -1.84 -6.73 -0.90
C ILE A 6 -2.67 -7.11 -2.14
N SER A 7 -3.04 -8.39 -2.26
CA SER A 7 -3.72 -8.92 -3.44
C SER A 7 -4.82 -9.92 -3.06
N THR A 8 -4.76 -11.17 -3.53
CA THR A 8 -5.72 -12.24 -3.20
C THR A 8 -5.86 -12.45 -1.68
N GLY A 9 -7.10 -12.42 -1.18
CA GLY A 9 -7.43 -12.44 0.25
C GLY A 9 -7.36 -11.07 0.94
N GLY A 10 -6.91 -10.05 0.22
CA GLY A 10 -6.65 -8.73 0.76
C GLY A 10 -7.86 -7.96 1.29
N PRO A 11 -9.02 -7.95 0.61
CA PRO A 11 -10.20 -7.26 1.13
C PRO A 11 -10.64 -7.75 2.51
N ALA A 12 -10.55 -9.05 2.80
CA ALA A 12 -10.87 -9.59 4.12
C ALA A 12 -9.81 -9.22 5.15
N ALA A 13 -8.53 -9.37 4.81
CA ALA A 13 -7.43 -9.02 5.70
C ALA A 13 -7.42 -7.53 6.07
N LEU A 14 -7.66 -6.63 5.10
CA LEU A 14 -7.73 -5.18 5.31
C LEU A 14 -8.89 -4.80 6.23
N LYS A 15 -10.07 -5.42 6.09
CA LYS A 15 -11.19 -5.16 7.00
C LYS A 15 -10.84 -5.43 8.45
N ILE A 16 -10.15 -6.54 8.72
CA ILE A 16 -9.74 -6.93 10.08
C ILE A 16 -8.68 -5.98 10.63
N ILE A 17 -7.62 -5.70 9.88
CA ILE A 17 -6.51 -4.90 10.45
C ILE A 17 -6.86 -3.41 10.58
N LEU A 18 -7.65 -2.87 9.64
CA LEU A 18 -7.91 -1.42 9.60
C LEU A 18 -9.02 -1.00 10.55
N SER A 19 -9.99 -1.88 10.89
CA SER A 19 -11.03 -1.60 11.88
C SER A 19 -10.48 -1.40 13.29
N GLU A 20 -9.38 -2.09 13.61
CA GLU A 20 -8.71 -2.03 14.91
C GLU A 20 -7.81 -0.80 15.08
N ILE A 21 -7.57 -0.03 14.01
CA ILE A 21 -6.73 1.16 14.08
C ILE A 21 -7.49 2.26 14.80
N SER A 22 -6.88 2.82 15.85
CA SER A 22 -7.43 3.94 16.61
C SER A 22 -7.64 5.18 15.76
N LYS A 23 -8.71 5.95 16.04
CA LYS A 23 -8.98 7.26 15.42
C LYS A 23 -7.83 8.27 15.55
N ASN A 24 -6.97 8.10 16.56
CA ASN A 24 -5.84 9.00 16.85
C ASN A 24 -4.53 8.54 16.18
N PHE A 25 -4.58 7.62 15.21
CA PHE A 25 -3.37 7.12 14.55
C PHE A 25 -2.58 8.26 13.88
N PRO A 26 -1.29 8.45 14.21
CA PRO A 26 -0.60 9.72 14.00
C PRO A 26 -0.04 9.94 12.58
N ILE A 27 -0.13 8.95 11.69
CA ILE A 27 0.51 8.96 10.37
C ILE A 27 -0.44 8.44 9.27
N PRO A 28 -0.28 8.87 8.01
CA PRO A 28 -1.06 8.36 6.88
C PRO A 28 -0.73 6.91 6.54
N ILE A 29 -1.71 6.20 5.95
CA ILE A 29 -1.57 4.85 5.40
C ILE A 29 -1.89 4.88 3.90
N VAL A 30 -1.04 4.30 3.05
CA VAL A 30 -1.28 4.17 1.60
C VAL A 30 -1.26 2.70 1.21
N ILE A 31 -2.28 2.25 0.48
CA ILE A 31 -2.52 0.84 0.22
C ILE A 31 -2.70 0.61 -1.28
N VAL A 32 -1.85 -0.25 -1.85
CA VAL A 32 -2.13 -0.88 -3.14
C VAL A 32 -2.76 -2.23 -2.87
N GLN A 33 -4.06 -2.31 -3.16
CA GLN A 33 -4.78 -3.57 -3.33
C GLN A 33 -4.91 -3.82 -4.83
N HIS A 34 -4.45 -4.98 -5.32
CA HIS A 34 -4.67 -5.34 -6.72
C HIS A 34 -6.17 -5.53 -6.99
N MET A 35 -6.78 -4.53 -7.61
CA MET A 35 -8.18 -4.50 -7.99
C MET A 35 -8.33 -3.78 -9.34
N PRO A 36 -9.25 -4.25 -10.21
CA PRO A 36 -9.51 -3.58 -11.48
C PRO A 36 -10.06 -2.16 -11.30
N LYS A 37 -9.97 -1.36 -12.38
CA LYS A 37 -10.62 -0.03 -12.46
C LYS A 37 -12.12 -0.13 -12.13
N GLY A 38 -12.61 0.80 -11.33
CA GLY A 38 -14.03 0.91 -10.95
C GLY A 38 -14.42 0.18 -9.66
N PHE A 39 -13.56 -0.70 -9.11
CA PHE A 39 -13.86 -1.40 -7.86
C PHE A 39 -13.25 -0.73 -6.62
N THR A 40 -12.17 0.02 -6.79
CA THR A 40 -11.37 0.60 -5.71
C THR A 40 -12.10 1.71 -4.96
N THR A 41 -12.93 2.52 -5.64
CA THR A 41 -13.77 3.54 -5.00
C THR A 41 -14.77 2.92 -4.03
N GLU A 42 -15.51 1.91 -4.48
CA GLU A 42 -16.51 1.23 -3.63
C GLU A 42 -15.84 0.43 -2.50
N PHE A 43 -14.66 -0.13 -2.76
CA PHE A 43 -13.87 -0.76 -1.71
C PHE A 43 -13.44 0.24 -0.62
N ALA A 44 -12.94 1.42 -1.00
CA ALA A 44 -12.60 2.49 -0.06
C ALA A 44 -13.83 2.95 0.73
N ASN A 45 -14.98 3.13 0.09
CA ASN A 45 -16.24 3.50 0.74
C ASN A 45 -16.66 2.47 1.80
N ASN A 46 -16.53 1.18 1.48
CA ASN A 46 -16.91 0.11 2.42
C ASN A 46 -15.95 0.01 3.60
N LEU A 47 -14.65 0.25 3.40
CA LEU A 47 -13.69 0.37 4.50
C LEU A 47 -13.98 1.61 5.36
N ASN A 48 -14.35 2.74 4.75
CA ASN A 48 -14.67 3.98 5.46
C ASN A 48 -15.85 3.84 6.43
N LYS A 49 -16.77 2.90 6.18
CA LYS A 49 -17.92 2.62 7.07
C LYS A 49 -17.53 1.88 8.35
N ILE A 50 -16.40 1.16 8.34
CA ILE A 50 -15.99 0.27 9.43
C ILE A 50 -14.71 0.71 10.14
N CYS A 51 -13.92 1.60 9.52
CA CYS A 51 -12.68 2.10 10.09
C CYS A 51 -12.93 3.36 10.93
N ASN A 52 -12.10 3.56 11.96
CA ASN A 52 -12.10 4.80 12.73
C ASN A 52 -11.40 5.97 12.03
N LEU A 53 -10.63 5.67 10.97
CA LEU A 53 -9.91 6.63 10.14
C LEU A 53 -10.69 6.94 8.86
N THR A 54 -10.47 8.10 8.28
CA THR A 54 -11.02 8.43 6.96
C THR A 54 -10.36 7.57 5.90
N VAL A 55 -11.15 6.76 5.20
CA VAL A 55 -10.69 5.92 4.08
C VAL A 55 -11.20 6.50 2.77
N LYS A 56 -10.31 6.68 1.80
CA LYS A 56 -10.66 7.20 0.48
C LYS A 56 -9.75 6.66 -0.59
N GLU A 57 -10.23 6.72 -1.82
CA GLU A 57 -9.41 6.45 -3.00
C GLU A 57 -8.44 7.61 -3.26
N THR A 58 -7.24 7.29 -3.75
CA THR A 58 -6.20 8.28 -4.07
C THR A 58 -6.67 9.28 -5.12
N LYS A 59 -6.33 10.56 -4.95
CA LYS A 59 -6.47 11.60 -5.96
C LYS A 59 -5.12 12.18 -6.34
N ASN A 60 -4.94 12.51 -7.61
CA ASN A 60 -3.69 13.11 -8.08
C ASN A 60 -3.45 14.46 -7.39
N ASN A 61 -2.19 14.74 -7.07
CA ASN A 61 -1.71 15.95 -6.37
C ASN A 61 -2.22 16.14 -4.93
N GLU A 62 -2.84 15.12 -4.33
CA GLU A 62 -3.35 15.20 -2.97
C GLU A 62 -2.24 15.09 -1.93
N ILE A 63 -2.24 15.98 -0.92
CA ILE A 63 -1.30 15.90 0.21
C ILE A 63 -1.78 14.85 1.22
N LEU A 64 -0.90 13.94 1.59
CA LEU A 64 -1.16 12.93 2.62
C LEU A 64 -1.45 13.58 3.98
N GLN A 65 -2.59 13.24 4.56
CA GLN A 65 -3.06 13.74 5.85
C GLN A 65 -2.94 12.67 6.94
N LYS A 66 -2.62 13.09 8.16
CA LYS A 66 -2.71 12.22 9.34
C LYS A 66 -4.16 11.74 9.51
N GLY A 67 -4.34 10.54 10.03
CA GLY A 67 -5.67 9.95 10.23
C GLY A 67 -6.41 9.54 8.94
N CYS A 68 -5.70 9.48 7.79
CA CYS A 68 -6.26 9.04 6.52
C CYS A 68 -5.62 7.74 6.02
N ILE A 69 -6.46 6.90 5.42
CA ILE A 69 -6.10 5.70 4.67
C ILE A 69 -6.43 5.93 3.20
N TYR A 70 -5.45 5.74 2.34
CA TYR A 70 -5.54 5.98 0.91
C TYR A 70 -5.47 4.65 0.16
N ILE A 71 -6.53 4.32 -0.59
CA ILE A 71 -6.58 3.15 -1.47
C ILE A 71 -6.18 3.60 -2.89
N SER A 72 -5.15 3.00 -3.46
CA SER A 72 -4.72 3.30 -4.83
C SER A 72 -5.83 3.05 -5.84
N SER A 73 -6.04 4.03 -6.73
CA SER A 73 -7.07 3.97 -7.79
C SER A 73 -6.78 2.85 -8.79
N GLY A 74 -7.78 1.99 -9.02
CA GLY A 74 -7.72 0.92 -10.01
C GLY A 74 -7.48 1.46 -11.42
N GLY A 75 -6.59 0.83 -12.19
CA GLY A 75 -6.26 1.25 -13.55
C GLY A 75 -5.25 2.40 -13.66
N TYR A 76 -4.73 2.90 -12.53
CA TYR A 76 -3.63 3.87 -12.48
C TYR A 76 -2.54 3.39 -11.53
N HIS A 77 -1.34 3.95 -11.63
CA HIS A 77 -0.31 3.78 -10.64
C HIS A 77 -0.36 4.88 -9.58
N THR A 78 0.09 4.56 -8.37
CA THR A 78 0.27 5.51 -7.28
C THR A 78 1.75 5.58 -6.93
N LYS A 79 2.29 6.80 -6.85
CA LYS A 79 3.60 7.10 -6.26
C LYS A 79 3.45 8.16 -5.18
N ILE A 80 4.41 8.20 -4.27
CA ILE A 80 4.51 9.24 -3.25
C ILE A 80 5.73 10.11 -3.52
N ASN A 81 5.52 11.41 -3.59
CA ASN A 81 6.55 12.43 -3.78
C ASN A 81 6.71 13.24 -2.50
N LYS A 82 7.95 13.61 -2.14
CA LYS A 82 8.22 14.56 -1.08
C LYS A 82 8.15 15.98 -1.67
N ILE A 83 7.30 16.83 -1.10
CA ILE A 83 7.20 18.25 -1.48
C ILE A 83 7.34 19.08 -0.22
N ASN A 84 8.47 19.79 -0.09
CA ASN A 84 8.88 20.48 1.14
C ASN A 84 8.80 19.50 2.33
N ASP A 85 8.03 19.83 3.37
CA ASP A 85 7.84 18.97 4.53
C ASP A 85 6.69 17.96 4.39
N ASN A 86 5.93 18.04 3.29
CA ASN A 86 4.75 17.22 3.05
C ASN A 86 5.03 16.07 2.07
N TYR A 87 4.08 15.14 2.00
CA TYR A 87 4.08 14.09 0.99
C TYR A 87 2.84 14.23 0.11
N GLN A 88 3.04 14.15 -1.20
CA GLN A 88 1.99 14.25 -2.18
C GLN A 88 1.81 12.92 -2.90
N ILE A 89 0.56 12.56 -3.14
CA ILE A 89 0.16 11.45 -3.99
C ILE A 89 0.23 11.90 -5.45
N GLU A 90 0.96 11.13 -6.26
CA GLU A 90 0.88 11.19 -7.71
C GLU A 90 0.10 9.98 -8.22
N VAL A 91 -0.98 10.24 -8.98
CA VAL A 91 -1.77 9.22 -9.66
C VAL A 91 -1.61 9.43 -11.16
N PHE A 92 -1.05 8.43 -11.86
CA PHE A 92 -0.72 8.54 -13.27
C PHE A 92 -1.01 7.24 -14.02
N ASP A 93 -1.27 7.36 -15.31
CA ASP A 93 -1.46 6.22 -16.20
C ASP A 93 -0.12 5.85 -16.86
N ALA A 94 0.20 4.56 -16.87
CA ALA A 94 1.38 4.00 -17.51
C ALA A 94 1.15 2.52 -17.84
N GLU A 95 2.16 1.88 -18.45
CA GLU A 95 2.15 0.45 -18.70
C GLU A 95 2.11 -0.37 -17.40
N ASN A 96 1.52 -1.56 -17.48
CA ASN A 96 1.45 -2.47 -16.34
C ASN A 96 2.86 -2.83 -15.83
N VAL A 97 3.03 -2.86 -14.51
CA VAL A 97 4.26 -3.31 -13.85
C VAL A 97 3.96 -4.63 -13.13
N ASN A 98 4.75 -5.67 -13.41
CA ASN A 98 4.49 -7.04 -12.95
C ASN A 98 3.07 -7.55 -13.29
N GLY A 99 2.50 -7.06 -14.41
CA GLY A 99 1.13 -7.41 -14.83
C GLY A 99 0.02 -6.70 -14.06
N HIS A 100 0.34 -5.68 -13.25
CA HIS A 100 -0.62 -4.99 -12.39
C HIS A 100 -0.61 -3.47 -12.57
N LYS A 101 -1.80 -2.89 -12.44
CA LYS A 101 -2.04 -1.44 -12.40
C LYS A 101 -3.31 -1.16 -11.58
N PRO A 102 -3.20 -0.78 -10.29
CA PRO A 102 -1.97 -0.36 -9.60
C PRO A 102 -1.00 -1.51 -9.29
N SER A 103 0.30 -1.20 -9.32
CA SER A 103 1.39 -2.09 -8.89
C SER A 103 1.95 -1.66 -7.54
N ILE A 104 2.18 -2.64 -6.68
CA ILE A 104 2.80 -2.47 -5.37
C ILE A 104 4.26 -2.07 -5.53
N GLY A 105 4.97 -2.67 -6.49
CA GLY A 105 6.35 -2.32 -6.80
C GLY A 105 6.50 -0.83 -7.13
N VAL A 106 5.55 -0.26 -7.90
CA VAL A 106 5.59 1.18 -8.21
C VAL A 106 5.45 2.05 -6.97
N LEU A 107 4.49 1.73 -6.08
CA LEU A 107 4.35 2.45 -4.81
C LEU A 107 5.63 2.31 -3.97
N PHE A 108 6.08 1.08 -3.72
CA PHE A 108 7.22 0.80 -2.84
C PHE A 108 8.53 1.39 -3.35
N LYS A 109 8.76 1.35 -4.67
CA LYS A 109 9.91 1.99 -5.29
C LYS A 109 9.94 3.49 -5.04
N SER A 110 8.80 4.19 -5.22
CA SER A 110 8.73 5.62 -4.92
C SER A 110 8.99 5.94 -3.45
N ILE A 111 8.60 5.05 -2.53
CA ILE A 111 8.93 5.21 -1.11
C ILE A 111 10.44 5.15 -0.89
N SER A 112 11.11 4.13 -1.43
CA SER A 112 12.56 4.00 -1.28
C SER A 112 13.36 5.14 -1.94
N GLU A 113 12.82 5.74 -3.01
CA GLU A 113 13.50 6.81 -3.75
C GLU A 113 13.24 8.21 -3.15
N ASN A 114 12.01 8.46 -2.67
CA ASN A 114 11.56 9.81 -2.35
C ASN A 114 11.38 10.08 -0.85
N VAL A 115 11.29 9.04 0.00
CA VAL A 115 11.01 9.20 1.43
C VAL A 115 12.26 8.88 2.25
N LYS A 116 12.78 9.87 2.97
CA LYS A 116 14.01 9.75 3.78
C LYS A 116 13.72 9.44 5.25
N GLU A 117 12.48 9.65 5.67
CA GLU A 117 12.02 9.40 7.03
C GLU A 117 11.63 7.94 7.26
N LYS A 118 11.46 7.54 8.52
CA LYS A 118 11.05 6.18 8.86
C LYS A 118 9.68 5.84 8.27
N VAL A 119 9.65 4.84 7.39
CA VAL A 119 8.44 4.24 6.82
C VAL A 119 8.27 2.83 7.34
N ILE A 120 7.03 2.41 7.55
CA ILE A 120 6.67 1.02 7.78
C ILE A 120 6.03 0.50 6.49
N ALA A 121 6.63 -0.51 5.86
CA ALA A 121 6.10 -1.16 4.67
C ALA A 121 5.63 -2.58 5.01
N LEU A 122 4.42 -2.91 4.59
CA LEU A 122 3.81 -4.23 4.79
C LEU A 122 3.54 -4.88 3.43
N ILE A 123 3.95 -6.12 3.26
CA ILE A 123 3.52 -6.96 2.15
C ILE A 123 2.72 -8.15 2.68
N MET A 124 1.49 -8.26 2.19
CA MET A 124 0.48 -9.16 2.73
C MET A 124 0.06 -10.21 1.69
N THR A 125 -0.91 -11.05 2.08
CA THR A 125 -1.47 -12.13 1.27
C THR A 125 -1.70 -11.72 -0.18
N GLY A 126 -1.30 -12.61 -1.09
CA GLY A 126 -1.38 -12.34 -2.51
C GLY A 126 -0.59 -13.31 -3.35
N MET A 127 -1.03 -13.49 -4.59
CA MET A 127 -0.33 -14.27 -5.61
C MET A 127 0.80 -13.45 -6.25
N GLY A 128 1.81 -14.15 -6.77
CA GLY A 128 2.89 -13.52 -7.52
C GLY A 128 3.98 -12.91 -6.62
N ASN A 129 4.64 -11.87 -7.12
CA ASN A 129 5.84 -11.29 -6.51
C ASN A 129 5.87 -9.75 -6.61
N ASP A 130 4.77 -9.10 -6.98
CA ASP A 130 4.73 -7.65 -7.11
C ASP A 130 5.00 -6.98 -5.76
N GLY A 131 5.94 -6.03 -5.74
CA GLY A 131 6.44 -5.37 -4.52
C GLY A 131 7.41 -6.18 -3.67
N SER A 132 7.63 -7.47 -3.97
CA SER A 132 8.49 -8.33 -3.15
C SER A 132 9.98 -7.97 -3.25
N ARG A 133 10.39 -7.35 -4.37
CA ARG A 133 11.75 -6.82 -4.52
C ARG A 133 11.88 -5.46 -3.82
N GLU A 134 10.94 -4.57 -4.11
CA GLU A 134 10.99 -3.15 -3.77
C GLU A 134 10.82 -2.94 -2.26
N ILE A 135 10.13 -3.84 -1.55
CA ILE A 135 10.11 -3.81 -0.08
C ILE A 135 11.51 -3.98 0.51
N GLY A 136 12.40 -4.74 -0.13
CA GLY A 136 13.80 -4.86 0.27
C GLY A 136 14.58 -3.56 0.09
N ASP A 137 14.21 -2.74 -0.89
CA ASP A 137 14.84 -1.44 -1.12
C ASP A 137 14.38 -0.42 -0.06
N ILE A 138 13.13 -0.49 0.40
CA ILE A 138 12.66 0.26 1.58
C ILE A 138 13.46 -0.11 2.84
N LYS A 139 13.74 -1.42 3.05
CA LYS A 139 14.58 -1.87 4.17
C LYS A 139 15.99 -1.29 4.09
N LYS A 140 16.62 -1.31 2.91
CA LYS A 140 17.96 -0.73 2.69
C LYS A 140 17.98 0.78 2.93
N ALA A 141 16.89 1.48 2.62
CA ALA A 141 16.70 2.89 2.92
C ALA A 141 16.43 3.19 4.42
N GLY A 142 16.45 2.17 5.29
CA GLY A 142 16.25 2.32 6.75
C GLY A 142 14.79 2.23 7.21
N GLY A 143 13.87 1.85 6.32
CA GLY A 143 12.48 1.57 6.67
C GLY A 143 12.30 0.24 7.42
N VAL A 144 11.20 0.13 8.15
CA VAL A 144 10.76 -1.12 8.77
C VAL A 144 9.88 -1.87 7.78
N THR A 145 10.17 -3.14 7.57
CA THR A 145 9.44 -3.99 6.60
C THR A 145 8.85 -5.20 7.29
N ILE A 146 7.58 -5.50 7.00
CA ILE A 146 6.84 -6.63 7.59
C ILE A 146 6.24 -7.44 6.44
N ALA A 147 6.42 -8.76 6.48
CA ALA A 147 5.75 -9.69 5.58
C ALA A 147 4.74 -10.51 6.38
N GLN A 148 3.52 -10.65 5.86
CA GLN A 148 2.51 -11.51 6.49
C GLN A 148 3.00 -12.96 6.52
N ASP A 149 2.78 -13.65 7.64
CA ASP A 149 3.17 -15.05 7.80
C ASP A 149 2.32 -16.00 6.92
N GLU A 150 2.82 -17.21 6.69
CA GLU A 150 2.15 -18.21 5.86
C GLU A 150 0.82 -18.68 6.45
N LYS A 151 0.75 -18.84 7.77
CA LYS A 151 -0.43 -19.40 8.46
C LYS A 151 -1.63 -18.46 8.37
N SER A 152 -1.41 -17.15 8.36
CA SER A 152 -2.47 -16.14 8.24
C SER A 152 -2.75 -15.71 6.80
N SER A 153 -1.92 -16.10 5.83
CA SER A 153 -2.08 -15.73 4.42
C SER A 153 -3.10 -16.63 3.72
N VAL A 154 -4.03 -16.04 2.97
CA VAL A 154 -4.90 -16.81 2.06
C VAL A 154 -4.07 -17.37 0.89
N VAL A 155 -3.18 -16.55 0.35
CA VAL A 155 -2.18 -16.96 -0.66
C VAL A 155 -0.81 -16.45 -0.22
N PHE A 156 0.08 -17.37 0.13
CA PHE A 156 1.44 -17.05 0.55
C PHE A 156 2.41 -16.97 -0.64
N GLY A 157 2.07 -16.14 -1.64
CA GLY A 157 2.90 -15.90 -2.83
C GLY A 157 3.82 -14.69 -2.65
N MET A 158 3.24 -13.50 -2.57
CA MET A 158 3.98 -12.25 -2.41
C MET A 158 4.84 -12.23 -1.13
N PRO A 159 4.32 -12.58 0.08
CA PRO A 159 5.16 -12.56 1.28
C PRO A 159 6.32 -13.57 1.23
N LYS A 160 6.08 -14.76 0.63
CA LYS A 160 7.11 -15.80 0.45
C LYS A 160 8.29 -15.33 -0.38
N ASN A 161 8.03 -14.53 -1.42
CA ASN A 161 9.08 -14.02 -2.31
C ASN A 161 9.98 -12.97 -1.67
N CYS A 162 9.58 -12.38 -0.53
CA CYS A 162 10.40 -11.45 0.24
C CYS A 162 11.49 -12.17 1.03
N ASN A 163 11.14 -13.29 1.69
CA ASN A 163 12.05 -14.03 2.57
C ASN A 163 13.16 -14.79 1.84
N ARG A 164 13.03 -14.98 0.53
CA ARG A 164 14.01 -15.70 -0.30
C ARG A 164 15.22 -14.84 -0.72
N ARG A 165 15.19 -13.54 -0.44
CA ARG A 165 16.23 -12.58 -0.84
C ARG A 165 16.89 -11.99 0.40
N LYS A 166 17.73 -12.79 1.07
CA LYS A 166 18.68 -12.33 2.09
C LYS A 166 19.91 -11.74 1.42
#